data_AF-A0A537K0H3-F1
#
_entry.id   AF-A0A537K0H3-F1
#
_cell.length_a   1.000
_cell.length_b   1.000
_cell.length_c   1.000
_cell.angle_alpha   90.00
_cell.angle_beta   90.00
_cell.angle_gamma   90.00
#
_symmetry.space_group_name_H-M   'P 1'
#
loop_
_entity.id
_entity.type
_entity.pdbx_description
1 polymer ?
#
loop_
_entity_poly.entity_id
_entity_poly.type
_entity_poly.pdbx_seq_one_letter_code
_entity_poly.pdbx_strand_id
1 'polypeptide(L)'
;MPPDAATTRPARRNGAEEHRLDDEVLLFVPSSEQAFTLNRSAVAIWELCDGIRTIEEITEELGQCIGRSRTALLTDVIQGVTRLYELGLLELR
;
A
#
# COMPACT_ATOMS: atom_id res chain seq x y z
N MET A 1 -19.71 3.09 -3.97
CA MET A 1 -18.23 3.08 -4.00
C MET A 1 -17.81 4.49 -4.39
N PRO A 2 -17.02 5.21 -3.59
CA PRO A 2 -16.59 6.55 -4.00
C PRO A 2 -15.72 6.43 -5.25
N PRO A 3 -16.04 7.16 -6.34
CA PRO A 3 -15.37 7.02 -7.63
C PRO A 3 -13.89 7.45 -7.61
N ASP A 4 -13.48 8.27 -6.63
CA ASP A 4 -12.12 8.82 -6.56
C ASP A 4 -11.06 7.87 -6.00
N ALA A 5 -11.44 6.89 -5.16
CA ALA A 5 -10.45 6.03 -4.51
C ALA A 5 -9.65 5.21 -5.53
N ALA A 6 -10.29 4.75 -6.59
CA ALA A 6 -9.67 3.94 -7.65
C ALA A 6 -8.59 4.72 -8.44
N THR A 7 -8.82 6.01 -8.66
CA THR A 7 -7.93 6.90 -9.42
C THR A 7 -6.91 7.64 -8.55
N THR A 8 -6.95 7.42 -7.23
CA THR A 8 -6.02 8.06 -6.30
C THR A 8 -4.62 7.47 -6.44
N ARG A 9 -3.58 8.30 -6.29
CA ARG A 9 -2.18 7.86 -6.38
C ARG A 9 -1.56 7.76 -4.98
N PRO A 10 -1.51 6.57 -4.36
CA PRO A 10 -0.87 6.41 -3.07
C PRO A 10 0.64 6.55 -3.20
N ALA A 11 1.22 7.44 -2.41
CA ALA A 11 2.65 7.65 -2.28
C ALA A 11 3.11 7.27 -0.87
N ARG A 12 4.30 6.67 -0.77
CA ARG A 12 4.94 6.44 0.52
C ARG A 12 5.30 7.77 1.17
N ARG A 13 4.87 7.95 2.42
CA ARG A 13 5.17 9.16 3.17
C ARG A 13 6.65 9.22 3.49
N ASN A 14 7.28 10.37 3.23
CA ASN A 14 8.67 10.58 3.61
C ASN A 14 8.81 10.59 5.14
N GLY A 15 9.75 9.79 5.65
CA GLY A 15 10.07 9.71 7.07
C GLY A 15 9.73 8.38 7.75
N ALA A 16 9.18 7.39 7.03
CA ALA A 16 9.16 6.02 7.51
C ALA A 16 10.53 5.35 7.24
N GLU A 17 11.11 4.73 8.26
CA GLU A 17 12.28 3.87 8.15
C GLU A 17 11.84 2.44 7.84
N GLU A 18 12.35 1.88 6.75
CA GLU A 18 11.97 0.56 6.27
C GLU A 18 13.05 -0.47 6.65
N HIS A 19 12.67 -1.50 7.41
CA HIS A 19 13.53 -2.63 7.76
C HIS A 19 12.94 -3.93 7.22
N ARG A 20 13.61 -4.55 6.25
CA ARG A 20 13.22 -5.87 5.73
C ARG A 20 13.60 -6.97 6.71
N LEU A 21 12.64 -7.83 7.01
CA LEU A 21 12.75 -8.99 7.89
C LEU A 21 12.18 -10.20 7.14
N ASP A 22 13.04 -10.95 6.44
CA ASP A 22 12.65 -12.08 5.59
C ASP A 22 11.52 -11.74 4.60
N ASP A 23 10.30 -12.26 4.82
CA ASP A 23 9.09 -12.04 4.00
C ASP A 23 8.22 -10.87 4.48
N GLU A 24 8.65 -10.14 5.51
CA GLU A 24 7.94 -9.02 6.12
C GLU A 24 8.77 -7.73 6.07
N VAL A 25 8.08 -6.59 6.17
CA VAL A 25 8.74 -5.28 6.29
C VAL A 25 8.26 -4.60 7.55
N LEU A 26 9.20 -4.22 8.42
CA LEU A 26 8.94 -3.35 9.55
C LEU A 26 9.09 -1.89 9.10
N LEU A 27 8.01 -1.12 9.19
CA LEU A 27 7.99 0.31 8.98
C LEU A 27 8.00 1.02 10.33
N PHE A 28 9.08 1.75 10.61
CA PHE A 28 9.17 2.60 11.79
C PHE A 28 8.92 4.06 11.41
N VAL A 29 8.03 4.74 12.14
CA VAL A 29 7.69 6.14 11.92
C VAL A 29 8.20 6.95 13.12
N PRO A 30 9.40 7.57 13.03
CA PRO A 30 10.00 8.29 14.15
C PRO A 30 9.16 9.46 14.63
N SER A 31 8.41 10.11 13.73
CA SER A 31 7.56 11.26 14.06
C SER A 31 6.40 10.92 15.00
N SER A 32 6.00 9.65 15.05
CA SER A 32 4.92 9.17 15.92
C SER A 32 5.38 8.07 16.88
N GLU A 33 6.67 7.73 16.88
CA GLU A 33 7.28 6.61 17.63
C GLU A 33 6.52 5.28 17.46
N GLN A 34 5.93 5.04 16.28
CA GLN A 34 5.15 3.84 15.98
C GLN A 34 5.90 2.93 15.03
N ALA A 35 5.79 1.62 15.25
CA ALA A 35 6.32 0.60 14.35
C ALA A 35 5.18 -0.30 13.85
N PHE A 36 5.19 -0.59 12.55
CA PHE A 36 4.18 -1.42 11.88
C PHE A 36 4.86 -2.54 11.12
N THR A 37 4.39 -3.76 11.31
CA THR A 37 4.87 -4.91 10.54
C THR A 37 3.93 -5.15 9.37
N LEU A 38 4.47 -5.15 8.16
CA LEU A 38 3.76 -5.47 6.93
C LEU A 38 3.98 -6.94 6.60
N ASN A 39 2.87 -7.67 6.47
CA ASN A 39 2.89 -9.01 5.92
C ASN A 39 3.20 -8.98 4.41
N ARG A 40 3.50 -10.14 3.82
CA ARG A 40 3.82 -10.28 2.39
C ARG A 40 2.87 -9.56 1.43
N SER A 41 1.56 -9.61 1.69
CA SER A 41 0.56 -8.94 0.85
C SER A 41 0.62 -7.42 0.97
N ALA A 42 0.78 -6.90 2.20
CA ALA A 42 0.91 -5.48 2.46
C ALA A 42 2.23 -4.92 1.94
N VAL A 43 3.32 -5.70 1.99
CA VAL A 43 4.60 -5.35 1.34
C VAL A 43 4.41 -5.17 -0.15
N ALA A 44 3.72 -6.08 -0.82
CA ALA A 44 3.49 -5.97 -2.27
C ALA A 44 2.68 -4.71 -2.64
N ILE A 45 1.68 -4.33 -1.82
CA ILE A 45 0.95 -3.06 -2.00
C ILE A 45 1.88 -1.88 -1.76
N TRP A 46 2.65 -1.89 -0.68
CA TRP A 46 3.57 -0.83 -0.28
C TRP A 46 4.65 -0.56 -1.34
N GLU A 47 5.24 -1.60 -1.91
CA GLU A 47 6.27 -1.49 -2.96
C GLU A 47 5.74 -0.84 -4.25
N LEU A 48 4.45 -1.02 -4.54
CA LEU A 48 3.77 -0.44 -5.70
C LEU A 48 3.24 0.99 -5.43
N CYS A 49 3.21 1.43 -4.17
CA CYS A 49 2.83 2.78 -3.79
C CYS A 49 4.00 3.75 -4.02
N ASP A 50 4.14 4.24 -5.24
CA ASP A 50 5.20 5.17 -5.66
C ASP A 50 4.72 6.62 -5.83
N GLY A 51 3.41 6.87 -5.67
CA GLY A 51 2.79 8.18 -5.92
C GLY A 51 2.58 8.50 -7.40
N ILE A 52 2.88 7.57 -8.29
CA ILE A 52 2.68 7.69 -9.74
C ILE A 52 1.53 6.77 -10.15
N ARG A 53 1.54 5.51 -9.70
CA ARG A 53 0.50 4.54 -10.03
C ARG A 53 -0.78 4.81 -9.25
N THR A 54 -1.91 4.62 -9.92
CA THR A 54 -3.25 4.66 -9.31
C THR A 54 -3.58 3.32 -8.65
N ILE A 55 -4.57 3.30 -7.74
CA ILE A 55 -5.01 2.05 -7.10
C ILE A 55 -5.42 1.00 -8.15
N GLU A 56 -6.04 1.39 -9.27
CA GLU A 56 -6.37 0.47 -10.35
C GLU A 56 -5.14 -0.17 -11.00
N GLU A 57 -4.11 0.63 -11.31
CA GLU A 57 -2.85 0.13 -11.87
C GLU A 57 -2.12 -0.81 -10.90
N ILE A 58 -2.09 -0.43 -9.61
CA ILE A 58 -1.52 -1.27 -8.55
C ILE A 58 -2.28 -2.61 -8.46
N THR A 59 -3.61 -2.58 -8.55
CA THR A 59 -4.45 -3.78 -8.51
C THR A 59 -4.24 -4.66 -9.73
N GLU A 60 -4.08 -4.06 -10.92
CA GLU A 60 -3.79 -4.77 -12.18
C GLU A 60 -2.42 -5.48 -12.07
N GLU A 61 -1.36 -4.77 -11.67
CA GLU A 61 -0.02 -5.34 -11.50
C GLU A 61 0.01 -6.44 -10.42
N LEU A 62 -0.63 -6.22 -9.26
CA LEU A 62 -0.78 -7.24 -8.23
C LEU A 62 -1.49 -8.48 -8.78
N GLY A 63 -2.61 -8.29 -9.46
CA GLY A 63 -3.40 -9.37 -10.05
C GLY A 63 -2.60 -10.24 -11.01
N GLN A 64 -1.72 -9.63 -11.82
CA GLN A 64 -0.81 -10.33 -12.71
C GLN A 64 0.25 -11.13 -11.95
N CYS A 65 0.82 -10.57 -10.87
CA CYS A 65 1.84 -11.23 -10.06
C CYS A 65 1.32 -12.45 -9.28
N ILE A 66 0.10 -12.39 -8.76
CA ILE A 66 -0.46 -13.47 -7.91
C ILE A 66 -1.54 -14.32 -8.61
N GLY A 67 -1.83 -14.04 -9.89
CA GLY A 67 -2.81 -14.79 -10.69
C GLY A 67 -4.25 -14.65 -10.18
N ARG A 68 -4.62 -13.49 -9.63
CA ARG A 68 -5.96 -13.21 -9.10
C ARG A 68 -6.66 -12.13 -9.93
N SER A 69 -7.98 -12.22 -10.02
CA SER A 69 -8.79 -11.26 -10.78
C SER A 69 -8.76 -9.87 -10.13
N ARG A 70 -8.56 -8.81 -10.94
CA ARG A 70 -8.61 -7.41 -10.50
C ARG A 70 -9.83 -7.10 -9.64
N THR A 71 -11.02 -7.57 -10.03
CA THR A 71 -12.27 -7.31 -9.29
C THR A 71 -12.27 -7.88 -7.87
N ALA A 72 -11.58 -9.01 -7.65
CA ALA A 72 -11.46 -9.61 -6.33
C ALA A 72 -10.44 -8.82 -5.48
N LEU A 73 -9.32 -8.44 -6.08
CA LEU A 73 -8.24 -7.72 -5.38
C LEU A 73 -8.54 -6.25 -5.12
N LEU A 74 -9.34 -5.60 -5.96
CA LEU A 74 -9.56 -4.16 -5.88
C LEU A 74 -10.05 -3.75 -4.49
N THR A 75 -10.94 -4.54 -3.89
CA THR A 75 -11.44 -4.27 -2.55
C THR A 75 -10.35 -4.44 -1.49
N ASP A 76 -9.55 -5.50 -1.58
CA ASP A 76 -8.44 -5.77 -0.65
C ASP A 76 -7.34 -4.70 -0.75
N VAL A 77 -6.99 -4.28 -1.98
CA VAL A 77 -6.00 -3.24 -2.23
C VAL A 77 -6.49 -1.89 -1.71
N ILE A 78 -7.76 -1.51 -1.99
CA ILE A 78 -8.35 -0.29 -1.45
C ILE A 78 -8.31 -0.31 0.08
N GLN A 79 -8.70 -1.42 0.72
CA GLN A 79 -8.64 -1.54 2.18
C GLN A 79 -7.22 -1.45 2.72
N GLY A 80 -6.25 -2.10 2.06
CA GLY A 80 -4.83 -2.04 2.44
C GLY A 80 -4.26 -0.63 2.34
N VAL A 81 -4.47 0.04 1.20
CA VAL A 81 -4.04 1.43 0.98
C VAL A 81 -4.71 2.37 1.98
N THR A 82 -6.02 2.23 2.19
CA THR A 82 -6.77 3.05 3.15
C THR A 82 -6.19 2.88 4.54
N ARG A 83 -5.91 1.65 4.97
CA ARG A 83 -5.35 1.39 6.28
C ARG A 83 -3.95 1.97 6.43
N LEU A 84 -3.08 1.82 5.44
CA LEU A 84 -1.75 2.43 5.45
C LEU A 84 -1.82 3.97 5.49
N TYR A 85 -2.80 4.56 4.80
CA TYR A 85 -3.07 6.01 4.86
C TYR A 85 -3.56 6.45 6.25
N GLU A 86 -4.50 5.72 6.86
CA GLU A 86 -5.00 6.00 8.21
C GLU A 86 -3.89 5.89 9.28
N LEU A 87 -2.94 4.98 9.09
CA LEU A 87 -1.75 4.85 9.92
C LEU A 87 -0.72 5.96 9.68
N GLY A 88 -0.94 6.82 8.70
CA GLY A 88 -0.04 7.92 8.34
C GLY A 88 1.24 7.47 7.63
N LEU A 89 1.25 6.25 7.07
CA LEU A 89 2.37 5.67 6.32
C LEU A 89 2.33 6.03 4.83
N LEU A 90 1.13 6.23 4.29
CA LEU A 90 0.93 6.69 2.92
C LEU A 90 0.34 8.11 2.93
N GLU A 91 0.54 8.80 1.81
CA GLU A 91 -0.15 10.03 1.44
C GLU A 91 -0.87 9.79 0.11
N LEU A 92 -2.08 10.35 -0.03
CA LEU A 92 -2.89 10.23 -1.24
C LEU A 92 -2.74 11.52 -2.07
N ARG A 93 -2.41 11.38 -3.35
CA ARG A 93 -2.27 12.49 -4.30
C ARG A 93 -3.26 12.42 -5.45
#